data_AF-A0AAE3N9J8-F1
#
_entry.id   AF-A0AAE3N9J8-F1
#
_cell.length_a   1.000
_cell.length_b   1.000
_cell.length_c   1.000
_cell.angle_alpha   90.00
_cell.angle_beta   90.00
_cell.angle_gamma   90.00
#
_symmetry.space_group_name_H-M   'P 1'
#
loop_
_entity.id
_entity.type
_entity.pdbx_description
1 polymer ?
#
loop_
_entity_poly.entity_id
_entity_poly.type
_entity_poly.pdbx_seq_one_letter_code
_entity_poly.pdbx_strand_id
1 'polypeptide(L)'
;MLLNPSFQGLPALRSRKVALGRLLAASALFAALVAVQAPDAAASGAQPSSKSRASTSSNAEARTKVGQKKAAVRPSARQASRAGTEGRKAPAAIAQRTAFQRSSSSERNPGRVAAAAAAVGAGGTASAAAHSPGAMPMRGADRAEARLIEVYGLWGRGQSTQALAKARELVRDHPNFQAAQLMYADLLSVRLAPAERRRAQQELFSAPDARATLGELRSEQQLRLQALQHRPPAGTIPSQLLAVPKASRYALAIDVSRSRLYVLRNTEQGLVQEQDFYVSIGKSGAGKEVEGDARTPLGVYHITSNLSPRGLRDFYGAGALPINYPNPFDQRLGRTGSGIWLHGVPPDQYARAPLATDGCVVLADNDLRQLIRITDIGATVVVIARQLDWVPSAKAQAQVQPLREQVLAWRDARARGDLARWESFYMPDAVRSGRLARQRPSLRDEMAQVQGKAPVELKDLSVLRWKDQQELMVVSFGEVAQGARTGATRRQYWLLAGKAWKIFHEEWL
;
A
#
# COMPACT_ATOMS: atom_id res chain seq x y z
N MET A 1 -22.09 -43.21 -48.69
CA MET A 1 -22.61 -44.25 -47.77
C MET A 1 -22.72 -43.63 -46.39
N LEU A 2 -23.96 -43.26 -46.01
CA LEU A 2 -24.72 -43.80 -44.85
C LEU A 2 -24.15 -43.33 -43.49
N LEU A 3 -24.85 -42.77 -42.50
CA LEU A 3 -26.19 -42.26 -42.23
C LEU A 3 -26.06 -41.51 -40.87
N ASN A 4 -26.80 -40.42 -40.66
CA ASN A 4 -26.99 -39.69 -39.38
C ASN A 4 -28.01 -40.46 -38.48
N PRO A 5 -28.41 -40.09 -37.21
CA PRO A 5 -28.22 -38.82 -36.47
C PRO A 5 -28.09 -38.87 -34.90
N SER A 6 -27.96 -37.65 -34.32
CA SER A 6 -28.46 -37.18 -33.01
C SER A 6 -27.55 -37.26 -31.77
N PHE A 7 -27.04 -36.10 -31.31
CA PHE A 7 -27.22 -35.60 -29.94
C PHE A 7 -26.91 -34.10 -29.86
N GLN A 8 -27.88 -33.32 -29.36
CA GLN A 8 -27.79 -31.88 -29.08
C GLN A 8 -27.15 -31.64 -27.71
N GLY A 9 -26.35 -30.57 -27.56
CA GLY A 9 -25.98 -30.05 -26.23
C GLY A 9 -24.77 -29.09 -26.16
N LEU A 10 -25.06 -27.79 -26.18
CA LEU A 10 -24.32 -26.65 -25.59
C LEU A 10 -23.08 -26.04 -26.29
N PRO A 11 -23.15 -24.74 -26.69
CA PRO A 11 -22.01 -23.95 -27.16
C PRO A 11 -21.51 -23.01 -26.04
N ALA A 12 -20.31 -23.24 -25.50
CA ALA A 12 -19.75 -22.34 -24.50
C ALA A 12 -18.22 -22.21 -24.53
N LEU A 13 -17.56 -22.31 -25.70
CA LEU A 13 -16.09 -22.13 -25.77
C LEU A 13 -15.58 -21.36 -26.99
N ARG A 14 -16.45 -20.87 -27.88
CA ARG A 14 -16.04 -20.04 -29.04
C ARG A 14 -16.18 -18.53 -28.85
N SER A 15 -16.87 -18.03 -27.81
CA SER A 15 -17.07 -16.57 -27.62
C SER A 15 -15.90 -15.85 -26.95
N ARG A 16 -15.04 -16.55 -26.19
CA ARG A 16 -13.91 -15.93 -25.48
C ARG A 16 -12.74 -15.55 -26.40
N LYS A 17 -12.45 -16.32 -27.45
CA LYS A 17 -11.36 -15.98 -28.40
C LYS A 17 -11.73 -14.85 -29.36
N VAL A 18 -13.01 -14.71 -29.72
CA VAL A 18 -13.49 -13.61 -30.58
C VAL A 18 -13.61 -12.28 -29.81
N ALA A 19 -13.94 -12.32 -28.51
CA ALA A 19 -13.92 -11.14 -27.64
C ALA A 19 -12.49 -10.65 -27.35
N LEU A 20 -11.52 -11.55 -27.22
CA LEU A 20 -10.11 -11.21 -27.02
C LEU A 20 -9.47 -10.60 -28.28
N GLY A 21 -9.85 -11.10 -29.46
CA GLY A 21 -9.41 -10.56 -30.76
C GLY A 21 -9.96 -9.17 -31.10
N ARG A 22 -11.09 -8.75 -30.52
CA ARG A 22 -11.71 -7.42 -30.78
C ARG A 22 -11.27 -6.32 -29.81
N LEU A 23 -10.81 -6.68 -28.61
CA LEU A 23 -10.09 -5.75 -27.72
C LEU A 23 -8.73 -5.32 -28.33
N LEU A 24 -8.09 -6.17 -29.13
CA LEU A 24 -6.87 -5.83 -29.88
C LEU A 24 -7.11 -4.75 -30.96
N ALA A 25 -8.31 -4.69 -31.56
CA ALA A 25 -8.63 -3.67 -32.57
C ALA A 25 -8.89 -2.28 -31.96
N ALA A 26 -9.40 -2.23 -30.72
CA ALA A 26 -9.54 -0.97 -29.97
C ALA A 26 -8.18 -0.42 -29.51
N SER A 27 -7.19 -1.29 -29.27
CA SER A 27 -5.80 -0.87 -29.06
C SER A 27 -5.08 -0.50 -30.37
N ALA A 28 -5.45 -1.07 -31.51
CA ALA A 28 -4.84 -0.73 -32.81
C ALA A 28 -5.18 0.70 -33.27
N LEU A 29 -6.39 1.21 -32.99
CA LEU A 29 -6.70 2.64 -33.22
C LEU A 29 -5.99 3.58 -32.23
N PHE A 30 -5.52 3.06 -31.09
CA PHE A 30 -4.71 3.81 -30.12
C PHE A 30 -3.20 3.75 -30.44
N ALA A 31 -2.72 2.66 -31.02
CA ALA A 31 -1.32 2.47 -31.42
C ALA A 31 -0.99 3.09 -32.80
N ALA A 32 -1.95 3.14 -33.73
CA ALA A 32 -1.73 3.71 -35.06
C ALA A 32 -1.51 5.24 -35.06
N LEU A 33 -1.77 5.92 -33.93
CA LEU A 33 -1.47 7.35 -33.75
C LEU A 33 -0.05 7.61 -33.19
N VAL A 34 0.68 6.56 -32.77
CA VAL A 34 2.03 6.67 -32.18
C VAL A 34 3.14 6.40 -33.21
N ALA A 35 2.84 5.72 -34.32
CA ALA A 35 3.85 5.28 -35.29
C ALA A 35 4.39 6.36 -36.26
N VAL A 36 4.02 7.64 -36.10
CA VAL A 36 4.52 8.75 -36.96
C VAL A 36 5.68 9.52 -36.32
N GLN A 37 6.19 9.10 -35.16
CA GLN A 37 7.31 9.78 -34.49
C GLN A 37 8.41 8.80 -34.09
N ALA A 38 9.29 8.47 -35.05
CA ALA A 38 10.64 8.04 -34.77
C ALA A 38 11.60 8.87 -35.64
N PRO A 39 12.56 9.62 -35.09
CA PRO A 39 13.69 10.12 -35.86
C PRO A 39 14.76 9.03 -35.96
N ASP A 40 15.30 8.88 -37.16
CA ASP A 40 16.47 8.05 -37.47
C ASP A 40 17.66 8.41 -36.58
N ALA A 41 18.21 7.42 -35.87
CA ALA A 41 19.52 7.50 -35.25
C ALA A 41 20.46 6.55 -35.99
N ALA A 42 21.34 7.15 -36.80
CA ALA A 42 22.37 6.48 -37.55
C ALA A 42 23.38 5.75 -36.64
N ALA A 43 23.85 4.63 -37.16
CA ALA A 43 24.82 3.73 -36.56
C ALA A 43 26.21 4.37 -36.38
N SER A 44 26.83 4.07 -35.24
CA SER A 44 28.28 4.11 -35.06
C SER A 44 28.64 3.06 -34.02
N GLY A 45 29.30 1.99 -34.49
CA GLY A 45 29.75 0.88 -33.67
C GLY A 45 31.12 1.16 -33.06
N ALA A 46 31.32 0.65 -31.85
CA ALA A 46 32.64 0.49 -31.27
C ALA A 46 32.69 -0.79 -30.44
N GLN A 47 33.51 -1.74 -30.88
CA GLN A 47 34.04 -2.82 -30.06
C GLN A 47 35.40 -2.42 -29.46
N PRO A 48 35.85 -3.10 -28.40
CA PRO A 48 36.86 -2.58 -27.47
C PRO A 48 38.28 -3.04 -27.79
N SER A 49 39.28 -2.27 -27.36
CA SER A 49 40.66 -2.75 -27.29
C SER A 49 41.35 -2.35 -25.98
N SER A 50 41.77 -3.38 -25.26
CA SER A 50 42.75 -3.40 -24.19
C SER A 50 44.08 -2.71 -24.55
N LYS A 51 44.72 -2.07 -23.57
CA LYS A 51 46.11 -2.33 -23.14
C LYS A 51 46.51 -1.35 -22.03
N SER A 52 46.77 -1.88 -20.84
CA SER A 52 47.57 -1.23 -19.81
C SER A 52 49.05 -1.45 -20.11
N ARG A 53 49.87 -0.42 -19.93
CA ARG A 53 51.31 -0.57 -19.67
C ARG A 53 51.79 0.59 -18.82
N ALA A 54 52.66 0.23 -17.89
CA ALA A 54 53.18 0.99 -16.77
C ALA A 54 54.36 1.88 -17.15
N SER A 55 54.63 2.88 -16.30
CA SER A 55 55.96 3.37 -15.86
C SER A 55 55.77 4.69 -15.10
N THR A 56 55.97 4.77 -13.77
CA THR A 56 57.22 5.22 -13.06
C THR A 56 57.69 6.62 -13.51
N SER A 57 58.11 7.57 -12.67
CA SER A 57 58.49 7.62 -11.25
C SER A 57 58.84 9.08 -10.91
N SER A 58 58.73 9.41 -9.62
CA SER A 58 59.56 10.36 -8.82
C SER A 58 60.10 11.66 -9.44
N ASN A 59 59.86 12.79 -8.76
CA ASN A 59 60.95 13.43 -8.01
C ASN A 59 60.49 14.42 -6.92
N ALA A 60 61.22 14.36 -5.79
CA ALA A 60 61.35 15.33 -4.70
C ALA A 60 62.01 16.64 -5.23
N GLU A 61 62.10 17.81 -4.59
CA GLU A 61 62.19 18.35 -3.21
C GLU A 61 61.97 19.89 -3.39
N ALA A 62 61.49 20.72 -2.47
CA ALA A 62 62.32 21.36 -1.44
C ALA A 62 61.50 22.43 -0.65
N ARG A 63 62.06 22.76 0.53
CA ARG A 63 61.57 23.54 1.67
C ARG A 63 61.26 25.03 1.41
N THR A 64 60.35 25.61 2.22
CA THR A 64 60.65 26.70 3.19
C THR A 64 59.47 26.99 4.13
N LYS A 65 59.78 27.38 5.37
CA LYS A 65 58.86 27.73 6.48
C LYS A 65 58.50 29.23 6.46
N VAL A 66 57.35 29.53 7.07
CA VAL A 66 57.04 30.61 8.06
C VAL A 66 55.76 31.37 7.70
N GLY A 67 54.84 31.49 8.68
CA GLY A 67 53.83 32.55 8.71
C GLY A 67 52.45 32.14 9.23
N GLN A 68 52.20 32.38 10.52
CA GLN A 68 50.90 32.24 11.17
C GLN A 68 49.81 33.13 10.53
N LYS A 69 48.56 32.65 10.48
CA LYS A 69 47.36 33.42 10.92
C LYS A 69 46.11 32.55 11.03
N LYS A 70 45.47 32.62 12.20
CA LYS A 70 44.15 32.07 12.54
C LYS A 70 43.04 32.82 11.80
N ALA A 71 42.03 32.11 11.30
CA ALA A 71 40.65 32.59 11.26
C ALA A 71 39.69 31.41 11.07
N ALA A 72 38.87 31.15 12.10
CA ALA A 72 37.73 30.25 12.04
C ALA A 72 36.51 31.04 11.52
N VAL A 73 35.82 30.51 10.52
CA VAL A 73 34.58 31.07 9.98
C VAL A 73 33.43 30.11 10.30
N ARG A 74 32.48 30.58 11.12
CA ARG A 74 31.15 29.97 11.35
C ARG A 74 30.19 30.41 10.22
N PRO A 75 29.14 29.62 9.92
CA PRO A 75 28.26 29.88 8.80
C PRO A 75 27.20 30.95 9.12
N SER A 76 26.80 31.66 8.06
CA SER A 76 25.82 32.75 8.02
C SER A 76 24.39 32.21 7.92
N ALA A 77 23.49 32.72 8.77
CA ALA A 77 22.05 32.65 8.62
C ALA A 77 21.51 34.10 8.58
N ARG A 78 20.86 34.48 7.46
CA ARG A 78 20.08 35.72 7.29
C ARG A 78 18.62 35.41 7.60
N GLN A 79 18.05 36.02 8.65
CA GLN A 79 17.30 37.28 8.67
C GLN A 79 15.85 37.16 8.19
N ALA A 80 14.94 37.16 9.16
CA ALA A 80 13.60 37.75 9.05
C ALA A 80 13.47 38.82 10.14
N SER A 81 12.89 39.95 9.74
CA SER A 81 12.87 41.27 10.38
C SER A 81 11.96 41.38 11.61
N ARG A 82 12.38 42.23 12.56
CA ARG A 82 11.63 42.73 13.73
C ARG A 82 10.96 44.07 13.43
N ALA A 83 9.77 44.25 14.00
CA ALA A 83 9.26 45.45 14.68
C ALA A 83 8.28 44.93 15.75
N GLY A 84 8.17 45.31 17.02
CA GLY A 84 8.76 46.29 17.95
C GLY A 84 7.80 46.23 19.18
N THR A 85 8.23 45.71 20.33
CA THR A 85 8.30 46.39 21.67
C THR A 85 7.14 47.34 21.97
N GLU A 86 6.37 47.21 23.07
CA GLU A 86 6.69 47.19 24.52
C GLU A 86 5.60 46.35 25.25
N GLY A 87 5.72 45.72 26.42
CA GLY A 87 6.56 45.92 27.60
C GLY A 87 5.66 46.16 28.83
N ARG A 88 5.31 45.12 29.63
CA ARG A 88 5.12 45.21 31.10
C ARG A 88 4.72 43.89 31.77
N LYS A 89 5.64 43.43 32.63
CA LYS A 89 5.52 42.81 33.98
C LYS A 89 4.32 41.90 34.31
N ALA A 90 4.67 40.67 34.71
CA ALA A 90 3.86 39.76 35.53
C ALA A 90 3.52 40.36 36.91
N PRO A 91 2.50 39.78 37.59
CA PRO A 91 2.86 38.98 38.77
C PRO A 91 2.11 37.65 38.89
N ALA A 92 2.61 36.84 39.82
CA ALA A 92 2.17 35.50 40.16
C ALA A 92 0.96 35.44 41.12
N ALA A 93 0.32 34.27 41.07
CA ALA A 93 -0.49 33.59 42.10
C ALA A 93 -1.84 34.22 42.51
N ILE A 94 -2.92 33.44 42.34
CA ILE A 94 -3.92 33.11 43.37
C ILE A 94 -4.57 31.77 42.97
N ALA A 95 -4.52 30.82 43.90
CA ALA A 95 -5.27 29.59 43.86
C ALA A 95 -6.72 29.84 44.28
N GLN A 96 -7.70 29.35 43.52
CA GLN A 96 -9.02 29.03 44.07
C GLN A 96 -9.54 27.72 43.49
N ARG A 97 -9.73 26.78 44.41
CA ARG A 97 -10.50 25.56 44.29
C ARG A 97 -11.98 25.94 44.17
N THR A 98 -12.71 25.34 43.23
CA THR A 98 -14.14 25.11 43.40
C THR A 98 -14.47 23.67 43.01
N ALA A 99 -14.91 22.94 44.02
CA ALA A 99 -15.51 21.64 43.92
C ALA A 99 -16.87 21.77 43.23
N PHE A 100 -17.19 20.84 42.32
CA PHE A 100 -18.57 20.61 41.90
C PHE A 100 -19.01 19.23 42.41
N GLN A 101 -19.94 19.27 43.36
CA GLN A 101 -20.50 18.11 44.03
C GLN A 101 -21.43 17.33 43.10
N ARG A 102 -21.37 16.02 43.30
CA ARG A 102 -22.36 15.03 42.89
C ARG A 102 -23.71 15.36 43.52
N SER A 103 -24.78 15.27 42.74
CA SER A 103 -26.11 14.94 43.24
C SER A 103 -26.61 13.69 42.53
N SER A 104 -26.83 12.67 43.34
CA SER A 104 -27.54 11.44 43.04
C SER A 104 -29.04 11.68 43.17
N SER A 105 -29.83 11.19 42.23
CA SER A 105 -31.19 10.74 42.50
C SER A 105 -31.47 9.49 41.67
N SER A 106 -31.70 8.42 42.40
CA SER A 106 -32.09 7.10 41.96
C SER A 106 -33.58 6.99 42.26
N GLU A 107 -34.40 6.78 41.26
CA GLU A 107 -35.74 6.19 41.44
C GLU A 107 -35.92 5.07 40.42
N ARG A 108 -36.04 3.85 40.97
CA ARG A 108 -36.58 2.67 40.30
C ARG A 108 -38.01 2.51 40.77
N ASN A 109 -38.92 2.17 39.86
CA ASN A 109 -40.02 1.25 40.14
C ASN A 109 -40.60 0.68 38.82
N PRO A 110 -41.38 -0.41 38.83
CA PRO A 110 -40.89 -1.66 38.27
C PRO A 110 -41.83 -2.30 37.22
N GLY A 111 -41.28 -3.32 36.56
CA GLY A 111 -41.91 -4.59 36.20
C GLY A 111 -43.39 -4.63 35.79
N ARG A 112 -43.61 -4.95 34.52
CA ARG A 112 -44.69 -5.86 34.13
C ARG A 112 -44.12 -7.03 33.32
N VAL A 113 -44.26 -8.21 33.92
CA VAL A 113 -44.00 -9.51 33.34
C VAL A 113 -45.34 -10.04 32.82
N ALA A 114 -45.35 -10.57 31.60
CA ALA A 114 -46.36 -11.53 31.16
C ALA A 114 -45.75 -12.48 30.14
N ALA A 115 -45.53 -13.72 30.57
CA ALA A 115 -45.60 -14.92 29.73
C ALA A 115 -47.09 -15.13 29.33
N ALA A 116 -47.52 -15.96 28.39
CA ALA A 116 -46.97 -17.14 27.74
C ALA A 116 -47.86 -17.48 26.52
N ALA A 117 -47.46 -18.55 25.82
CA ALA A 117 -48.32 -19.57 25.22
C ALA A 117 -48.41 -19.61 23.68
N ALA A 118 -48.18 -20.85 23.24
CA ALA A 118 -48.14 -21.34 21.88
C ALA A 118 -49.54 -21.53 21.27
N ALA A 119 -49.60 -21.52 19.94
CA ALA A 119 -50.59 -22.25 19.19
C ALA A 119 -49.97 -22.80 17.89
N VAL A 120 -50.13 -24.11 17.74
CA VAL A 120 -49.83 -24.95 16.58
C VAL A 120 -51.00 -24.84 15.60
N GLY A 121 -50.74 -24.83 14.28
CA GLY A 121 -51.80 -25.15 13.30
C GLY A 121 -51.65 -24.59 11.88
N ALA A 122 -50.99 -25.39 11.04
CA ALA A 122 -51.31 -25.68 9.63
C ALA A 122 -51.42 -24.58 8.55
N GLY A 123 -50.59 -24.75 7.50
CA GLY A 123 -51.09 -24.82 6.12
C GLY A 123 -50.88 -23.58 5.24
N GLY A 124 -49.75 -23.53 4.52
CA GLY A 124 -49.57 -22.55 3.44
C GLY A 124 -48.24 -22.74 2.71
N THR A 125 -48.29 -23.44 1.58
CA THR A 125 -47.17 -23.65 0.65
C THR A 125 -46.63 -22.33 0.10
N ALA A 126 -45.36 -22.01 0.37
CA ALA A 126 -44.64 -20.97 -0.36
C ALA A 126 -43.17 -21.36 -0.57
N SER A 127 -42.80 -21.34 -1.86
CA SER A 127 -41.52 -21.62 -2.49
C SER A 127 -40.27 -21.26 -1.66
N ALA A 128 -39.37 -22.23 -1.52
CA ALA A 128 -38.05 -22.07 -0.92
C ALA A 128 -37.15 -21.20 -1.82
N ALA A 129 -37.11 -19.90 -1.56
CA ALA A 129 -36.03 -19.04 -2.02
C ALA A 129 -34.81 -19.25 -1.11
N ALA A 130 -33.75 -19.82 -1.69
CA ALA A 130 -32.45 -20.03 -1.07
C ALA A 130 -31.91 -18.71 -0.48
N HIS A 131 -31.82 -18.65 0.84
CA HIS A 131 -31.15 -17.58 1.56
C HIS A 131 -29.64 -17.84 1.56
N SER A 132 -28.92 -17.18 0.65
CA SER A 132 -27.47 -17.06 0.76
C SER A 132 -27.12 -16.15 1.95
N PRO A 133 -26.20 -16.55 2.86
CA PRO A 133 -25.77 -15.68 3.93
C PRO A 133 -24.97 -14.50 3.35
N GLY A 134 -25.49 -13.30 3.60
CA GLY A 134 -25.04 -12.06 3.00
C GLY A 134 -23.61 -11.66 3.37
N ALA A 135 -22.77 -11.56 2.36
CA ALA A 135 -21.65 -10.62 2.37
C ALA A 135 -22.22 -9.21 2.16
N MET A 136 -22.13 -8.36 3.18
CA MET A 136 -22.38 -6.92 3.04
C MET A 136 -21.49 -6.37 1.92
N PRO A 137 -22.04 -5.73 0.87
CA PRO A 137 -21.20 -5.07 -0.11
C PRO A 137 -20.64 -3.80 0.52
N MET A 138 -19.35 -3.80 0.88
CA MET A 138 -18.58 -2.57 1.10
C MET A 138 -18.33 -1.87 -0.24
N ARG A 139 -19.39 -1.56 -1.00
CA ARG A 139 -19.35 -0.79 -2.25
C ARG A 139 -19.46 0.69 -1.87
N GLY A 140 -18.38 1.45 -2.06
CA GLY A 140 -18.37 2.90 -1.86
C GLY A 140 -19.52 3.63 -2.56
N ALA A 141 -19.94 4.74 -1.94
CA ALA A 141 -21.06 5.60 -2.36
C ALA A 141 -20.80 6.36 -3.68
N ASP A 142 -19.56 6.41 -4.13
CA ASP A 142 -19.19 6.92 -5.44
C ASP A 142 -18.59 5.78 -6.26
N ARG A 143 -19.27 5.45 -7.36
CA ARG A 143 -18.88 4.38 -8.28
C ARG A 143 -18.22 4.95 -9.54
N ALA A 144 -17.65 6.16 -9.51
CA ALA A 144 -17.00 6.80 -10.65
C ALA A 144 -15.98 5.87 -11.34
N GLU A 145 -15.14 5.16 -10.57
CA GLU A 145 -14.23 4.13 -11.10
C GLU A 145 -14.97 3.06 -11.91
N ALA A 146 -16.01 2.46 -11.30
CA ALA A 146 -16.78 1.38 -11.93
C ALA A 146 -17.56 1.87 -13.16
N ARG A 147 -18.05 3.12 -13.14
CA ARG A 147 -18.71 3.78 -14.28
C ARG A 147 -17.73 4.00 -15.43
N LEU A 148 -16.49 4.42 -15.15
CA LEU A 148 -15.45 4.54 -16.17
C LEU A 148 -15.11 3.17 -16.80
N ILE A 149 -14.99 2.14 -15.97
CA ILE A 149 -14.79 0.76 -16.42
C ILE A 149 -15.96 0.27 -17.31
N GLU A 150 -17.20 0.60 -16.94
CA GLU A 150 -18.39 0.31 -17.74
C GLU A 150 -18.31 0.98 -19.12
N VAL A 151 -17.92 2.26 -19.17
CA VAL A 151 -17.72 3.01 -20.42
C VAL A 151 -16.67 2.32 -21.30
N TYR A 152 -15.53 1.90 -20.75
CA TYR A 152 -14.52 1.13 -21.49
C TYR A 152 -15.09 -0.18 -22.05
N GLY A 153 -15.87 -0.91 -21.24
CA GLY A 153 -16.49 -2.15 -21.66
C GLY A 153 -17.50 -1.97 -22.79
N LEU A 154 -18.33 -0.93 -22.73
CA LEU A 154 -19.29 -0.58 -23.79
C LEU A 154 -18.55 -0.21 -25.08
N TRP A 155 -17.52 0.63 -24.99
CA TRP A 155 -16.72 1.03 -26.14
C TRP A 155 -16.02 -0.16 -26.80
N GLY A 156 -15.39 -1.04 -26.01
CA GLY A 156 -14.73 -2.24 -26.51
C GLY A 156 -15.66 -3.24 -27.20
N ARG A 157 -16.97 -3.19 -26.92
CA ARG A 157 -18.01 -3.97 -27.61
C ARG A 157 -18.61 -3.28 -28.84
N GLY A 158 -18.13 -2.08 -29.19
CA GLY A 158 -18.69 -1.27 -30.29
C GLY A 158 -20.00 -0.56 -29.95
N GLN A 159 -20.39 -0.50 -28.68
CA GLN A 159 -21.63 0.14 -28.22
C GLN A 159 -21.42 1.64 -27.98
N SER A 160 -20.88 2.35 -28.98
CA SER A 160 -20.40 3.74 -28.85
C SER A 160 -21.46 4.75 -28.42
N THR A 161 -22.73 4.57 -28.83
CA THR A 161 -23.83 5.45 -28.39
C THR A 161 -24.12 5.31 -26.90
N GLN A 162 -24.15 4.09 -26.39
CA GLN A 162 -24.35 3.82 -24.95
C GLN A 162 -23.13 4.28 -24.15
N ALA A 163 -21.92 4.01 -24.64
CA ALA A 163 -20.68 4.47 -24.03
C ALA A 163 -20.66 5.99 -23.87
N LEU A 164 -21.05 6.75 -24.92
CA LEU A 164 -21.11 8.20 -24.85
C LEU A 164 -22.14 8.70 -23.84
N ALA A 165 -23.33 8.10 -23.79
CA ALA A 165 -24.35 8.48 -22.81
C ALA A 165 -23.83 8.30 -21.37
N LYS A 166 -23.22 7.14 -21.08
CA LYS A 166 -22.63 6.84 -19.78
C LYS A 166 -21.44 7.74 -19.43
N ALA A 167 -20.58 8.04 -20.40
CA ALA A 167 -19.46 8.96 -20.21
C ALA A 167 -19.95 10.38 -19.91
N ARG A 168 -20.98 10.87 -20.62
CA ARG A 168 -21.61 12.17 -20.36
C ARG A 168 -22.16 12.27 -18.95
N GLU A 169 -22.88 11.25 -18.48
CA GLU A 169 -23.36 11.20 -17.11
C GLU A 169 -22.20 11.23 -16.11
N LEU A 170 -21.14 10.46 -16.36
CA LEU A 170 -19.98 10.38 -15.47
C LEU A 170 -19.28 11.73 -15.33
N VAL A 171 -18.99 12.41 -16.43
CA VAL A 171 -18.29 13.71 -16.39
C VAL A 171 -19.17 14.84 -15.85
N ARG A 172 -20.49 14.73 -15.98
CA ARG A 172 -21.42 15.67 -15.34
C ARG A 172 -21.39 15.55 -13.82
N ASP A 173 -21.39 14.32 -13.33
CA ASP A 173 -21.40 14.06 -11.88
C ASP A 173 -20.00 14.20 -11.25
N HIS A 174 -18.93 13.96 -12.03
CA HIS A 174 -17.53 14.06 -11.62
C HIS A 174 -16.73 14.94 -12.59
N PRO A 175 -16.96 16.27 -12.59
CA PRO A 175 -16.32 17.18 -13.53
C PRO A 175 -14.79 17.22 -13.38
N ASN A 176 -14.29 16.95 -12.17
CA ASN A 176 -12.87 16.88 -11.83
C ASN A 176 -12.23 15.51 -12.11
N PHE A 177 -12.90 14.59 -12.82
CA PHE A 177 -12.33 13.30 -13.21
C PHE A 177 -11.75 13.36 -14.63
N GLN A 178 -10.50 13.82 -14.74
CA GLN A 178 -9.86 14.13 -16.02
C GLN A 178 -9.76 12.91 -16.96
N ALA A 179 -9.53 11.70 -16.44
CA ALA A 179 -9.52 10.49 -17.27
C ALA A 179 -10.89 10.17 -17.87
N ALA A 180 -11.98 10.48 -17.15
CA ALA A 180 -13.35 10.36 -17.67
C ALA A 180 -13.66 11.46 -18.69
N GLN A 181 -13.18 12.69 -18.47
CA GLN A 181 -13.26 13.79 -19.42
C GLN A 181 -12.56 13.43 -20.74
N LEU A 182 -11.36 12.86 -20.67
CA LEU A 182 -10.64 12.38 -21.85
C LEU A 182 -11.43 11.30 -22.57
N MET A 183 -11.97 10.31 -21.86
CA MET A 183 -12.80 9.28 -22.47
C MET A 183 -14.03 9.88 -23.16
N TYR A 184 -14.72 10.84 -22.53
CA TYR A 184 -15.86 11.52 -23.13
C TYR A 184 -15.47 12.29 -24.41
N ALA A 185 -14.34 13.00 -24.38
CA ALA A 185 -13.80 13.72 -25.54
C ALA A 185 -13.46 12.75 -26.69
N ASP A 186 -12.83 11.61 -26.40
CA ASP A 186 -12.50 10.59 -27.40
C ASP A 186 -13.77 10.02 -28.06
N LEU A 187 -14.81 9.74 -27.27
CA LEU A 187 -16.11 9.26 -27.76
C LEU A 187 -16.80 10.28 -28.67
N LEU A 188 -16.69 11.58 -28.37
CA LEU A 188 -17.20 12.66 -29.22
C LEU A 188 -16.39 12.77 -30.52
N SER A 189 -15.07 12.66 -30.43
CA SER A 189 -14.17 12.82 -31.58
C SER A 189 -14.45 11.82 -32.71
N VAL A 190 -14.92 10.62 -32.36
CA VAL A 190 -15.27 9.57 -33.34
C VAL A 190 -16.49 9.96 -34.18
N ARG A 191 -17.32 10.90 -33.71
CA ARG A 191 -18.48 11.41 -34.45
C ARG A 191 -18.15 12.57 -35.38
N LEU A 192 -16.98 13.19 -35.23
CA LEU A 192 -16.52 14.27 -36.09
C LEU A 192 -16.10 13.74 -37.47
N ALA A 193 -16.21 14.58 -38.49
CA ALA A 193 -15.66 14.27 -39.79
C ALA A 193 -14.13 14.09 -39.70
N PRO A 194 -13.48 13.23 -40.52
CA PRO A 194 -12.05 12.96 -40.42
C PRO A 194 -11.17 14.22 -40.49
N ALA A 195 -11.57 15.23 -41.27
CA ALA A 195 -10.84 16.49 -41.39
C ALA A 195 -10.90 17.33 -40.10
N GLU A 196 -12.08 17.42 -39.48
CA GLU A 196 -12.29 18.15 -38.22
C GLU A 196 -11.52 17.49 -37.07
N ARG A 197 -11.56 16.15 -36.99
CA ARG A 197 -10.80 15.40 -36.00
C ARG A 197 -9.29 15.67 -36.10
N ARG A 198 -8.74 15.71 -37.32
CA ARG A 198 -7.32 16.02 -37.53
C ARG A 198 -6.97 17.45 -37.11
N ARG A 199 -7.82 18.43 -37.41
CA ARG A 199 -7.61 19.82 -36.99
C ARG A 199 -7.60 19.94 -35.46
N ALA A 200 -8.60 19.39 -34.78
CA ALA A 200 -8.68 19.41 -33.32
C ALA A 200 -7.45 18.72 -32.67
N GLN A 201 -6.95 17.64 -33.26
CA GLN A 201 -5.71 17.00 -32.82
C GLN A 201 -4.48 17.88 -33.02
N GLN A 202 -4.33 18.52 -34.19
CA GLN A 202 -3.21 19.41 -34.48
C GLN A 202 -3.14 20.59 -33.51
N GLU A 203 -4.27 21.22 -33.21
CA GLU A 203 -4.37 22.30 -32.23
C GLU A 203 -3.91 21.83 -30.85
N LEU A 204 -4.40 20.66 -30.39
CA LEU A 204 -4.03 20.09 -29.10
C LEU A 204 -2.53 19.76 -29.01
N PHE A 205 -1.94 19.24 -30.10
CA PHE A 205 -0.51 18.90 -30.16
C PHE A 205 0.40 20.12 -30.31
N SER A 206 -0.14 21.29 -30.66
CA SER A 206 0.62 22.53 -30.80
C SER A 206 0.89 23.22 -29.45
N ALA A 207 0.16 22.85 -28.39
CA ALA A 207 0.37 23.33 -27.03
C ALA A 207 1.21 22.30 -26.21
N PRO A 208 2.46 22.62 -25.82
CA PRO A 208 3.34 21.68 -25.12
C PRO A 208 2.75 21.11 -23.82
N ASP A 209 2.14 21.95 -22.98
CA ASP A 209 1.56 21.55 -21.70
C ASP A 209 0.34 20.63 -21.88
N ALA A 210 -0.47 20.90 -22.90
CA ALA A 210 -1.62 20.06 -23.25
C ALA A 210 -1.15 18.68 -23.72
N ARG A 211 -0.08 18.62 -24.52
CA ARG A 211 0.53 17.36 -24.96
C ARG A 211 1.05 16.53 -23.78
N ALA A 212 1.72 17.14 -22.82
CA ALA A 212 2.22 16.45 -21.63
C ALA A 212 1.07 15.88 -20.79
N THR A 213 0.07 16.72 -20.48
CA THR A 213 -1.14 16.33 -19.73
C THR A 213 -1.88 15.19 -20.40
N LEU A 214 -2.05 15.24 -21.73
CA LEU A 214 -2.68 14.16 -22.50
C LEU A 214 -1.89 12.85 -22.40
N GLY A 215 -0.56 12.92 -22.40
CA GLY A 215 0.31 11.77 -22.19
C GLY A 215 0.08 11.11 -20.83
N GLU A 216 -0.01 11.89 -19.77
CA GLU A 216 -0.28 11.41 -18.41
C GLU A 216 -1.66 10.74 -18.29
N LEU A 217 -2.70 11.38 -18.84
CA LEU A 217 -4.06 10.82 -18.83
C LEU A 217 -4.14 9.51 -19.64
N ARG A 218 -3.47 9.43 -20.78
CA ARG A 218 -3.41 8.19 -21.57
C ARG A 218 -2.69 7.09 -20.81
N SER A 219 -1.59 7.42 -20.13
CA SER A 219 -0.88 6.48 -19.25
C SER A 219 -1.78 5.96 -18.12
N GLU A 220 -2.54 6.85 -17.47
CA GLU A 220 -3.54 6.47 -16.47
C GLU A 220 -4.59 5.50 -17.03
N GLN A 221 -5.20 5.83 -18.18
CA GLN A 221 -6.20 4.97 -18.82
C GLN A 221 -5.61 3.60 -19.21
N GLN A 222 -4.39 3.57 -19.74
CA GLN A 222 -3.71 2.34 -20.10
C GLN A 222 -3.48 1.43 -18.88
N LEU A 223 -3.00 1.97 -17.76
CA LEU A 223 -2.77 1.20 -16.54
C LEU A 223 -4.07 0.65 -15.95
N ARG A 224 -5.15 1.43 -15.96
CA ARG A 224 -6.49 0.98 -15.56
C ARG A 224 -6.95 -0.21 -16.41
N LEU A 225 -6.82 -0.12 -17.73
CA LEU A 225 -7.18 -1.20 -18.64
C LEU A 225 -6.31 -2.45 -18.46
N GLN A 226 -4.99 -2.28 -18.26
CA GLN A 226 -4.08 -3.39 -17.99
C GLN A 226 -4.43 -4.10 -16.68
N ALA A 227 -4.79 -3.36 -15.63
CA ALA A 227 -5.23 -3.94 -14.36
C ALA A 227 -6.53 -4.77 -14.50
N LEU A 228 -7.46 -4.35 -15.36
CA LEU A 228 -8.67 -5.14 -15.67
C LEU A 228 -8.36 -6.43 -16.43
N GLN A 229 -7.39 -6.40 -17.34
CA GLN A 229 -6.97 -7.56 -18.13
C GLN A 229 -6.20 -8.57 -17.28
N HIS A 230 -5.37 -8.09 -16.35
CA HIS A 230 -4.47 -8.92 -15.55
C HIS A 230 -4.93 -9.04 -14.10
N ARG A 231 -6.24 -9.22 -13.88
CA ARG A 231 -6.77 -9.42 -12.54
C ARG A 231 -6.13 -10.66 -11.89
N PRO A 232 -5.77 -10.57 -10.60
CA PRO A 232 -5.28 -11.73 -9.87
C PRO A 232 -6.28 -12.89 -9.94
N PRO A 233 -5.81 -14.14 -10.12
CA PRO A 233 -6.70 -15.29 -10.10
C PRO A 233 -7.39 -15.42 -8.73
N ALA A 234 -8.65 -15.87 -8.72
CA ALA A 234 -9.37 -16.12 -7.47
C ALA A 234 -8.65 -17.17 -6.61
N GLY A 235 -8.65 -16.97 -5.29
CA GLY A 235 -7.96 -17.85 -4.34
C GLY A 235 -6.43 -17.71 -4.33
N THR A 236 -5.90 -16.62 -4.92
CA THR A 236 -4.47 -16.27 -4.83
C THR A 236 -4.25 -15.06 -3.92
N ILE A 237 -3.05 -14.99 -3.36
CA ILE A 237 -2.60 -13.89 -2.49
C ILE A 237 -1.17 -13.49 -2.88
N PRO A 238 -0.73 -12.26 -2.57
CA PRO A 238 0.67 -11.88 -2.72
C PRO A 238 1.60 -12.79 -1.92
N SER A 239 2.69 -13.25 -2.53
CA SER A 239 3.64 -14.17 -1.91
C SER A 239 4.33 -13.62 -0.64
N GLN A 240 4.26 -12.31 -0.41
CA GLN A 240 4.76 -11.64 0.79
C GLN A 240 3.83 -11.81 2.00
N LEU A 241 2.53 -12.04 1.79
CA LEU A 241 1.49 -12.08 2.83
C LEU A 241 1.22 -13.52 3.30
N LEU A 242 2.25 -14.21 3.80
CA LEU A 242 2.16 -15.63 4.19
C LEU A 242 1.20 -15.87 5.36
N ALA A 243 1.30 -15.06 6.42
CA ALA A 243 0.35 -15.06 7.54
C ALA A 243 0.23 -13.65 8.13
N VAL A 244 -1.01 -13.15 8.21
CA VAL A 244 -1.37 -11.81 8.71
C VAL A 244 -1.98 -11.96 10.11
N PRO A 245 -1.75 -11.01 11.06
CA PRO A 245 -2.26 -11.17 12.40
C PRO A 245 -3.80 -11.15 12.41
N LYS A 246 -4.43 -11.98 13.26
CA LYS A 246 -5.90 -12.03 13.36
C LYS A 246 -6.52 -10.71 13.77
N ALA A 247 -5.78 -9.90 14.54
CA ALA A 247 -6.19 -8.55 14.92
C ALA A 247 -6.31 -7.58 13.73
N SER A 248 -5.66 -7.88 12.60
CA SER A 248 -5.77 -7.12 11.37
C SER A 248 -6.89 -7.69 10.51
N ARG A 249 -7.97 -6.94 10.34
CA ARG A 249 -9.12 -7.34 9.51
C ARG A 249 -8.80 -7.34 8.02
N TYR A 250 -7.81 -6.55 7.61
CA TYR A 250 -7.41 -6.39 6.22
C TYR A 250 -5.90 -6.22 6.07
N ALA A 251 -5.36 -6.74 4.96
CA ALA A 251 -4.01 -6.43 4.48
C ALA A 251 -4.09 -5.65 3.16
N LEU A 252 -3.14 -4.75 2.95
CA LEU A 252 -3.04 -3.96 1.72
C LEU A 252 -1.81 -4.42 0.93
N ALA A 253 -1.96 -4.56 -0.38
CA ALA A 253 -0.86 -4.88 -1.28
C ALA A 253 -0.85 -3.92 -2.46
N ILE A 254 0.27 -3.25 -2.69
CA ILE A 254 0.45 -2.26 -3.75
C ILE A 254 1.38 -2.85 -4.81
N ASP A 255 0.86 -2.92 -6.04
CA ASP A 255 1.62 -3.24 -7.24
C ASP A 255 1.96 -1.95 -7.97
N VAL A 256 3.22 -1.53 -7.84
CA VAL A 256 3.71 -0.29 -8.46
C VAL A 256 3.62 -0.37 -9.99
N SER A 257 3.94 -1.51 -10.60
CA SER A 257 3.92 -1.67 -12.06
C SER A 257 2.54 -1.51 -12.68
N ARG A 258 1.49 -1.61 -11.86
CA ARG A 258 0.08 -1.53 -12.30
C ARG A 258 -0.66 -0.33 -11.74
N SER A 259 0.00 0.54 -10.96
CA SER A 259 -0.66 1.64 -10.25
C SER A 259 -1.91 1.15 -9.51
N ARG A 260 -1.78 0.02 -8.80
CA ARG A 260 -2.93 -0.63 -8.15
C ARG A 260 -2.66 -1.00 -6.71
N LEU A 261 -3.60 -0.68 -5.84
CA LEU A 261 -3.67 -1.19 -4.47
C LEU A 261 -4.78 -2.23 -4.40
N TYR A 262 -4.48 -3.38 -3.81
CA TYR A 262 -5.41 -4.47 -3.54
C TYR A 262 -5.73 -4.52 -2.05
N VAL A 263 -7.02 -4.67 -1.73
CA VAL A 263 -7.54 -4.84 -0.37
C VAL A 263 -7.86 -6.32 -0.17
N LEU A 264 -7.16 -6.96 0.77
CA LEU A 264 -7.35 -8.36 1.11
C LEU A 264 -8.01 -8.47 2.48
N ARG A 265 -9.20 -9.05 2.56
CA ARG A 265 -9.89 -9.33 3.82
C ARG A 265 -9.24 -10.53 4.50
N ASN A 266 -8.95 -10.40 5.78
CA ASN A 266 -8.47 -11.48 6.63
C ASN A 266 -9.66 -12.28 7.15
N THR A 267 -9.81 -13.52 6.69
CA THR A 267 -10.88 -14.44 7.10
C THR A 267 -10.30 -15.61 7.87
N GLU A 268 -11.14 -16.41 8.52
CA GLU A 268 -10.68 -17.63 9.18
C GLU A 268 -10.05 -18.63 8.19
N GLN A 269 -10.49 -18.61 6.94
CA GLN A 269 -9.95 -19.44 5.85
C GLN A 269 -8.69 -18.85 5.20
N GLY A 270 -8.25 -17.65 5.61
CA GLY A 270 -7.11 -16.93 5.06
C GLY A 270 -7.49 -15.64 4.35
N LEU A 271 -6.53 -15.05 3.64
CA LEU A 271 -6.74 -13.80 2.92
C LEU A 271 -7.56 -14.01 1.64
N VAL A 272 -8.54 -13.14 1.41
CA VAL A 272 -9.36 -13.08 0.20
C VAL A 272 -9.32 -11.66 -0.35
N GLN A 273 -8.94 -11.50 -1.62
CA GLN A 273 -9.04 -10.20 -2.28
C GLN A 273 -10.51 -9.77 -2.37
N GLU A 274 -10.81 -8.59 -1.83
CA GLU A 274 -12.16 -8.03 -1.83
C GLU A 274 -12.30 -6.92 -2.86
N GLN A 275 -11.31 -6.03 -2.96
CA GLN A 275 -11.36 -4.84 -3.79
C GLN A 275 -9.97 -4.44 -4.28
N ASP A 276 -9.94 -3.52 -5.25
CA ASP A 276 -8.73 -2.90 -5.75
C ASP A 276 -9.00 -1.45 -6.21
N PHE A 277 -8.01 -0.58 -6.00
CA PHE A 277 -8.08 0.86 -6.27
C PHE A 277 -6.91 1.29 -7.15
N TYR A 278 -7.18 2.26 -8.03
CA TYR A 278 -6.11 2.95 -8.76
C TYR A 278 -5.32 3.81 -7.78
N VAL A 279 -3.99 3.82 -7.92
CA VAL A 279 -3.10 4.64 -7.09
C VAL A 279 -2.03 5.36 -7.91
N SER A 280 -1.72 6.58 -7.52
CA SER A 280 -0.53 7.30 -7.98
C SER A 280 0.63 7.07 -7.02
N ILE A 281 1.84 6.93 -7.56
CA ILE A 281 3.07 6.66 -6.81
C ILE A 281 4.15 7.71 -7.14
N GLY A 282 5.35 7.52 -6.57
CA GLY A 282 6.48 8.42 -6.73
C GLY A 282 6.78 8.75 -8.19
N LYS A 283 6.99 10.03 -8.50
CA LYS A 283 7.31 10.50 -9.86
C LYS A 283 8.61 9.90 -10.41
N SER A 284 9.52 9.50 -9.51
CA SER A 284 10.76 8.78 -9.85
C SER A 284 10.60 7.24 -9.80
N GLY A 285 9.37 6.73 -9.70
CA GLY A 285 9.06 5.32 -9.59
C GLY A 285 9.16 4.77 -8.16
N ALA A 286 9.68 3.56 -8.02
CA ALA A 286 9.80 2.87 -6.72
C ALA A 286 11.21 2.35 -6.44
N GLY A 287 11.46 2.09 -5.17
CA GLY A 287 12.78 1.76 -4.62
C GLY A 287 13.42 3.00 -3.99
N LYS A 288 12.75 3.53 -2.96
CA LYS A 288 13.25 4.65 -2.18
C LYS A 288 14.55 4.28 -1.48
N GLU A 289 15.55 5.13 -1.63
CA GLU A 289 16.88 4.94 -1.04
C GLU A 289 17.30 6.15 -0.21
N VAL A 290 17.01 7.37 -0.68
CA VAL A 290 17.43 8.59 0.01
C VAL A 290 16.28 9.59 0.14
N GLU A 291 16.39 10.48 1.12
CA GLU A 291 15.49 11.62 1.27
C GLU A 291 15.45 12.45 -0.03
N GLY A 292 14.25 12.87 -0.45
CA GLY A 292 14.07 13.70 -1.65
C GLY A 292 14.17 12.99 -3.01
N ASP A 293 14.46 11.69 -3.07
CA ASP A 293 14.53 10.94 -4.35
C ASP A 293 13.19 10.78 -5.11
N ALA A 294 12.08 11.19 -4.47
CA ALA A 294 10.72 11.12 -4.98
C ALA A 294 10.27 9.71 -5.44
N ARG A 295 10.81 8.67 -4.80
CA ARG A 295 10.44 7.27 -5.03
C ARG A 295 9.53 6.74 -3.93
N THR A 296 8.61 5.86 -4.30
CA THR A 296 7.83 5.07 -3.32
C THR A 296 8.69 3.91 -2.81
N PRO A 297 8.74 3.65 -1.49
CA PRO A 297 9.57 2.57 -0.94
C PRO A 297 9.04 1.18 -1.32
N LEU A 298 9.93 0.19 -1.31
CA LEU A 298 9.59 -1.21 -1.55
C LEU A 298 9.85 -2.01 -0.27
N GLY A 299 8.86 -2.78 0.18
CA GLY A 299 8.97 -3.53 1.42
C GLY A 299 7.64 -3.89 2.06
N VAL A 300 7.75 -4.35 3.31
CA VAL A 300 6.63 -4.65 4.20
C VAL A 300 6.57 -3.56 5.27
N TYR A 301 5.44 -2.87 5.32
CA TYR A 301 5.18 -1.75 6.22
C TYR A 301 3.93 -1.97 7.06
N HIS A 302 3.75 -1.15 8.08
CA HIS A 302 2.55 -1.11 8.90
C HIS A 302 2.02 0.32 8.95
N ILE A 303 0.69 0.48 8.96
CA ILE A 303 0.07 1.78 9.20
C ILE A 303 0.30 2.17 10.66
N THR A 304 0.85 3.36 10.90
CA THR A 304 1.23 3.81 12.25
C THR A 304 0.21 4.75 12.90
N SER A 305 -0.60 5.44 12.10
CA SER A 305 -1.63 6.35 12.60
C SER A 305 -2.68 6.67 11.51
N ASN A 306 -3.72 7.41 11.89
CA ASN A 306 -4.70 7.99 10.98
C ASN A 306 -4.74 9.50 11.22
N LEU A 307 -4.41 10.27 10.19
CA LEU A 307 -4.38 11.72 10.22
C LEU A 307 -5.69 12.27 9.64
N SER A 308 -6.44 12.98 10.49
CA SER A 308 -7.70 13.62 10.13
C SER A 308 -7.48 14.76 9.13
N PRO A 309 -8.36 14.93 8.12
CA PRO A 309 -8.25 16.00 7.14
C PRO A 309 -8.30 17.40 7.77
N ARG A 310 -8.97 17.58 8.92
CA ARG A 310 -9.08 18.88 9.60
C ARG A 310 -7.74 19.48 10.02
N GLY A 311 -6.72 18.63 10.21
CA GLY A 311 -5.36 19.05 10.59
C GLY A 311 -4.36 19.01 9.43
N LEU A 312 -4.83 18.77 8.21
CA LEU A 312 -4.00 18.62 7.02
C LEU A 312 -4.32 19.72 6.01
N ARG A 313 -3.34 20.04 5.16
CA ARG A 313 -3.58 20.87 3.97
C ARG A 313 -4.48 20.10 3.01
N ASP A 314 -5.29 20.81 2.22
CA ASP A 314 -6.21 20.24 1.22
C ASP A 314 -5.55 19.27 0.24
N PHE A 315 -4.24 19.43 0.01
CA PHE A 315 -3.41 18.51 -0.76
C PHE A 315 -3.57 17.02 -0.37
N TYR A 316 -3.87 16.74 0.90
CA TYR A 316 -4.03 15.37 1.41
C TYR A 316 -5.47 14.84 1.34
N GLY A 317 -6.41 15.64 0.84
CA GLY A 317 -7.80 15.23 0.63
C GLY A 317 -8.47 14.72 1.90
N ALA A 318 -9.04 13.52 1.84
CA ALA A 318 -9.83 12.92 2.92
C ALA A 318 -9.05 12.52 4.19
N GLY A 319 -7.72 12.64 4.19
CA GLY A 319 -6.87 12.28 5.31
C GLY A 319 -5.57 11.62 4.87
N ALA A 320 -4.85 11.02 5.82
CA ALA A 320 -3.65 10.24 5.51
C ALA A 320 -3.45 9.08 6.48
N LEU A 321 -2.90 7.98 5.97
CA LEU A 321 -2.47 6.80 6.71
C LEU A 321 -0.95 6.68 6.58
N PRO A 322 -0.17 7.21 7.54
CA PRO A 322 1.28 7.07 7.51
C PRO A 322 1.74 5.63 7.65
N ILE A 323 2.78 5.25 6.90
CA ILE A 323 3.44 3.95 7.05
C ILE A 323 4.75 4.11 7.84
N ASN A 324 5.25 3.03 8.43
CA ASN A 324 6.49 3.05 9.21
C ASN A 324 7.79 3.07 8.36
N TYR A 325 7.82 3.80 7.24
CA TYR A 325 9.05 4.02 6.48
C TYR A 325 9.87 5.18 7.08
N PRO A 326 11.19 5.05 7.23
CA PRO A 326 11.99 3.83 7.04
C PRO A 326 11.79 2.88 8.22
N ASN A 327 11.51 1.60 7.93
CA ASN A 327 11.41 0.57 8.96
C ASN A 327 12.82 0.10 9.39
N PRO A 328 12.98 -0.77 10.40
CA PRO A 328 14.30 -1.26 10.81
C PRO A 328 15.14 -1.91 9.70
N PHE A 329 14.50 -2.55 8.71
CA PHE A 329 15.21 -3.10 7.56
C PHE A 329 15.70 -1.99 6.61
N ASP A 330 14.87 -0.98 6.32
CA ASP A 330 15.27 0.19 5.55
C ASP A 330 16.46 0.91 6.21
N GLN A 331 16.40 1.10 7.53
CA GLN A 331 17.48 1.72 8.31
C GLN A 331 18.77 0.90 8.25
N ARG A 332 18.67 -0.44 8.35
CA ARG A 332 19.84 -1.33 8.20
C ARG A 332 20.48 -1.22 6.82
N LEU A 333 19.68 -1.03 5.77
CA LEU A 333 20.17 -0.79 4.42
C LEU A 333 20.69 0.64 4.19
N GLY A 334 20.70 1.50 5.22
CA GLY A 334 21.13 2.88 5.13
C GLY A 334 20.14 3.79 4.39
N ARG A 335 18.89 3.35 4.20
CA ARG A 335 17.87 4.14 3.51
C ARG A 335 17.39 5.29 4.40
N THR A 336 17.21 6.47 3.80
CA THR A 336 16.82 7.70 4.51
C THR A 336 15.48 8.27 4.01
N GLY A 337 15.07 9.39 4.60
CA GLY A 337 13.80 10.07 4.34
C GLY A 337 12.71 9.71 5.35
N SER A 338 11.52 10.25 5.14
CA SER A 338 10.36 10.05 6.01
C SER A 338 9.07 10.43 5.26
N GLY A 339 7.92 10.45 5.94
CA GLY A 339 6.70 11.07 5.40
C GLY A 339 5.99 10.29 4.29
N ILE A 340 6.18 8.97 4.21
CA ILE A 340 5.49 8.14 3.22
C ILE A 340 4.09 7.77 3.71
N TRP A 341 3.07 8.32 3.07
CA TRP A 341 1.67 8.15 3.47
C TRP A 341 0.82 7.55 2.35
N LEU A 342 -0.24 6.84 2.74
CA LEU A 342 -1.39 6.61 1.86
C LEU A 342 -2.37 7.76 2.09
N HIS A 343 -2.61 8.60 1.09
CA HIS A 343 -3.44 9.81 1.26
C HIS A 343 -4.34 10.12 0.06
N GLY A 344 -5.16 11.16 0.21
CA GLY A 344 -6.18 11.54 -0.76
C GLY A 344 -5.66 12.48 -1.82
N VAL A 345 -6.59 13.08 -2.56
CA VAL A 345 -6.31 14.04 -3.62
C VAL A 345 -6.85 15.41 -3.24
N PRO A 346 -6.28 16.51 -3.78
CA PRO A 346 -6.86 17.83 -3.60
C PRO A 346 -8.26 17.91 -4.25
N PRO A 347 -9.15 18.82 -3.79
CA PRO A 347 -10.56 18.85 -4.20
C PRO A 347 -10.80 19.04 -5.71
N ASP A 348 -9.86 19.67 -6.42
CA ASP A 348 -9.91 19.95 -7.85
C ASP A 348 -9.58 18.73 -8.73
N GLN A 349 -9.23 17.59 -8.14
CA GLN A 349 -8.81 16.38 -8.85
C GLN A 349 -9.51 15.14 -8.28
N TYR A 350 -9.99 14.27 -9.16
CA TYR A 350 -10.51 12.96 -8.73
C TYR A 350 -9.39 11.94 -8.49
N ALA A 351 -8.37 11.96 -9.36
CA ALA A 351 -7.21 11.09 -9.31
C ALA A 351 -5.98 11.84 -9.83
N ARG A 352 -4.78 11.42 -9.41
CA ARG A 352 -3.51 11.96 -9.91
C ARG A 352 -2.94 11.07 -11.02
N ALA A 353 -2.10 11.66 -11.87
CA ALA A 353 -1.32 10.91 -12.85
C ALA A 353 -0.50 9.78 -12.19
N PRO A 354 -0.18 8.67 -12.89
CA PRO A 354 0.36 7.47 -12.27
C PRO A 354 1.67 7.68 -11.50
N LEU A 355 2.54 8.57 -11.99
CA LEU A 355 3.85 8.90 -11.42
C LEU A 355 3.89 10.40 -11.07
N ALA A 356 3.28 10.80 -9.96
CA ALA A 356 3.07 12.22 -9.64
C ALA A 356 3.44 12.63 -8.21
N THR A 357 3.72 11.68 -7.32
CA THR A 357 3.95 11.97 -5.90
C THR A 357 5.45 12.13 -5.60
N ASP A 358 5.79 12.63 -4.41
CA ASP A 358 7.18 12.62 -3.93
C ASP A 358 7.52 11.33 -3.14
N GLY A 359 6.72 10.28 -3.31
CA GLY A 359 6.93 8.95 -2.72
C GLY A 359 5.69 8.37 -2.02
N CYS A 360 4.70 9.21 -1.69
CA CYS A 360 3.41 8.77 -1.17
C CYS A 360 2.64 7.89 -2.15
N VAL A 361 1.65 7.18 -1.62
CA VAL A 361 0.66 6.42 -2.41
C VAL A 361 -0.65 7.18 -2.35
N VAL A 362 -1.09 7.71 -3.48
CA VAL A 362 -2.24 8.61 -3.54
C VAL A 362 -3.44 7.92 -4.17
N LEU A 363 -4.60 8.04 -3.51
CA LEU A 363 -5.87 7.43 -3.90
C LEU A 363 -6.94 8.49 -4.12
N ALA A 364 -7.95 8.14 -4.91
CA ALA A 364 -9.18 8.92 -4.94
C ALA A 364 -9.79 9.00 -3.53
N ASP A 365 -10.38 10.13 -3.23
CA ASP A 365 -10.82 10.49 -1.88
C ASP A 365 -11.89 9.53 -1.32
N ASN A 366 -12.75 9.02 -2.20
CA ASN A 366 -13.77 8.02 -1.86
C ASN A 366 -13.17 6.63 -1.56
N ASP A 367 -12.05 6.29 -2.20
CA ASP A 367 -11.34 5.04 -1.96
C ASP A 367 -10.53 5.14 -0.66
N LEU A 368 -9.87 6.28 -0.41
CA LEU A 368 -9.17 6.49 0.86
C LEU A 368 -10.12 6.45 2.05
N ARG A 369 -11.30 7.07 1.96
CA ARG A 369 -12.31 6.99 3.03
C ARG A 369 -12.69 5.54 3.35
N GLN A 370 -12.70 4.65 2.37
CA GLN A 370 -12.91 3.22 2.62
C GLN A 370 -11.72 2.59 3.35
N LEU A 371 -10.49 2.85 2.88
CA LEU A 371 -9.27 2.37 3.55
C LEU A 371 -9.20 2.81 5.00
N ILE A 372 -9.49 4.07 5.30
CA ILE A 372 -9.49 4.63 6.66
C ILE A 372 -10.44 3.86 7.59
N ARG A 373 -11.62 3.42 7.11
CA ARG A 373 -12.60 2.69 7.93
C ARG A 373 -12.19 1.25 8.25
N ILE A 374 -11.44 0.62 7.35
CA ILE A 374 -11.06 -0.80 7.46
C ILE A 374 -9.68 -1.01 8.07
N THR A 375 -8.89 0.06 8.18
CA THR A 375 -7.52 0.00 8.70
C THR A 375 -7.51 -0.07 10.22
N ASP A 376 -6.86 -1.10 10.74
CA ASP A 376 -6.53 -1.26 12.16
C ASP A 376 -5.09 -0.75 12.39
N ILE A 377 -4.92 0.32 13.17
CA ILE A 377 -3.63 1.00 13.40
C ILE A 377 -2.64 0.05 14.11
N GLY A 378 -1.40 0.02 13.62
CA GLY A 378 -0.33 -0.84 14.12
C GLY A 378 -0.39 -2.29 13.63
N ALA A 379 -1.59 -2.78 13.29
CA ALA A 379 -1.84 -4.16 12.86
C ALA A 379 -1.92 -4.31 11.33
N THR A 380 -2.47 -3.31 10.63
CA THR A 380 -2.66 -3.37 9.17
C THR A 380 -1.32 -3.33 8.44
N VAL A 381 -1.06 -4.42 7.72
CA VAL A 381 0.13 -4.59 6.89
C VAL A 381 -0.07 -3.94 5.53
N VAL A 382 0.96 -3.27 5.04
CA VAL A 382 1.05 -2.72 3.69
C VAL A 382 2.28 -3.30 3.00
N VAL A 383 2.06 -4.13 1.99
CA VAL A 383 3.13 -4.60 1.10
C VAL A 383 3.22 -3.66 -0.09
N ILE A 384 4.40 -3.14 -0.39
CA ILE A 384 4.65 -2.35 -1.59
C ILE A 384 5.71 -3.08 -2.42
N ALA A 385 5.30 -3.60 -3.57
CA ALA A 385 6.18 -4.34 -4.47
C ALA A 385 6.26 -3.66 -5.83
N ARG A 386 7.39 -3.84 -6.51
CA ARG A 386 7.54 -3.41 -7.90
C ARG A 386 6.49 -4.08 -8.79
N GLN A 387 6.31 -5.37 -8.58
CA GLN A 387 5.26 -6.19 -9.15
C GLN A 387 4.88 -7.27 -8.12
N LEU A 388 3.59 -7.52 -7.93
CA LEU A 388 3.14 -8.57 -7.02
C LEU A 388 3.18 -9.94 -7.70
N ASP A 389 3.73 -10.93 -7.00
CA ASP A 389 3.64 -12.33 -7.37
C ASP A 389 2.48 -12.98 -6.62
N TRP A 390 1.50 -13.49 -7.38
CA TRP A 390 0.26 -14.03 -6.85
C TRP A 390 0.34 -15.55 -6.79
N VAL A 391 0.26 -16.10 -5.58
CA VAL A 391 0.38 -17.53 -5.33
C VAL A 391 -0.92 -18.08 -4.74
N PRO A 392 -1.28 -19.35 -5.01
CA PRO A 392 -2.42 -19.99 -4.34
C PRO A 392 -2.27 -19.92 -2.81
N SER A 393 -3.36 -19.62 -2.09
CA SER A 393 -3.32 -19.48 -0.63
C SER A 393 -2.75 -20.72 0.07
N ALA A 394 -3.06 -21.93 -0.43
CA ALA A 394 -2.50 -23.18 0.11
C ALA A 394 -0.97 -23.26 -0.02
N LYS A 395 -0.40 -22.73 -1.12
CA LYS A 395 1.06 -22.68 -1.32
C LYS A 395 1.71 -21.71 -0.33
N ALA A 396 1.09 -20.56 -0.08
CA ALA A 396 1.57 -19.60 0.92
C ALA A 396 1.51 -20.19 2.34
N GLN A 397 0.44 -20.92 2.67
CA GLN A 397 0.29 -21.64 3.94
C GLN A 397 1.35 -22.74 4.12
N ALA A 398 1.70 -23.47 3.05
CA ALA A 398 2.79 -24.45 3.13
C ALA A 398 4.15 -23.77 3.39
N GLN A 399 4.39 -22.60 2.80
CA GLN A 399 5.63 -21.84 2.99
C GLN A 399 5.78 -21.24 4.39
N VAL A 400 4.68 -20.97 5.10
CA VAL A 400 4.76 -20.37 6.44
C VAL A 400 5.17 -21.36 7.52
N GLN A 401 4.92 -22.66 7.35
CA GLN A 401 5.20 -23.66 8.38
C GLN A 401 6.67 -23.72 8.82
N PRO A 402 7.66 -23.87 7.93
CA PRO A 402 9.07 -23.89 8.35
C PRO A 402 9.51 -22.57 9.00
N LEU A 403 8.92 -21.44 8.60
CA LEU A 403 9.19 -20.14 9.22
C LEU A 403 8.61 -20.05 10.64
N ARG A 404 7.39 -20.58 10.83
CA ARG A 404 6.73 -20.66 12.12
C ARG A 404 7.50 -21.54 13.09
N GLU A 405 8.03 -22.67 12.62
CA GLU A 405 8.88 -23.56 13.42
C GLU A 405 10.13 -22.84 13.97
N GLN A 406 10.76 -21.97 13.19
CA GLN A 406 11.91 -21.17 13.66
C GLN A 406 11.53 -20.21 14.79
N VAL A 407 10.38 -19.55 14.68
CA VAL A 407 9.86 -18.65 15.73
C VAL A 407 9.51 -19.43 17.00
N LEU A 408 8.91 -20.62 16.85
CA LEU A 408 8.60 -21.49 17.99
C LEU A 408 9.87 -22.03 18.65
N ALA A 409 10.89 -22.37 17.87
CA ALA A 409 12.19 -22.79 18.42
C ALA A 409 12.87 -21.67 19.23
N TRP A 410 12.76 -20.41 18.79
CA TRP A 410 13.21 -19.24 19.55
C TRP A 410 12.44 -19.08 20.86
N ARG A 411 11.10 -19.17 20.81
CA ARG A 411 10.24 -19.12 21.99
C ARG A 411 10.63 -20.19 23.00
N ASP A 412 10.89 -21.40 22.51
CA ASP A 412 11.20 -22.56 23.35
C ASP A 412 12.58 -22.46 24.00
N ALA A 413 13.59 -21.94 23.30
CA ALA A 413 14.89 -21.65 23.88
C ALA A 413 14.78 -20.63 25.02
N ARG A 414 14.00 -19.56 24.79
CA ARG A 414 13.69 -18.55 25.81
C ARG A 414 12.94 -19.14 27.01
N ALA A 415 11.90 -19.94 26.77
CA ALA A 415 11.08 -20.52 27.83
C ALA A 415 11.85 -21.50 28.73
N ARG A 416 12.84 -22.22 28.16
CA ARG A 416 13.72 -23.12 28.92
C ARG A 416 14.88 -22.42 29.65
N GLY A 417 15.10 -21.13 29.41
CA GLY A 417 16.28 -20.42 29.93
C GLY A 417 17.60 -20.89 29.31
N ASP A 418 17.57 -21.49 28.11
CA ASP A 418 18.77 -21.90 27.37
C ASP A 418 19.36 -20.68 26.67
N LEU A 419 20.17 -19.92 27.42
CA LEU A 419 20.73 -18.66 26.94
C LEU A 419 21.58 -18.82 25.69
N ALA A 420 22.43 -19.86 25.62
CA ALA A 420 23.31 -20.10 24.49
C ALA A 420 22.51 -20.35 23.21
N ARG A 421 21.46 -21.19 23.29
CA ARG A 421 20.56 -21.40 22.16
C ARG A 421 19.75 -20.16 21.83
N TRP A 422 19.31 -19.40 22.83
CA TRP A 422 18.53 -18.19 22.60
C TRP A 422 19.35 -17.10 21.90
N GLU A 423 20.58 -16.85 22.36
CA GLU A 423 21.56 -15.95 21.72
C GLU A 423 21.86 -16.38 20.28
N SER A 424 21.86 -17.70 20.00
CA SER A 424 22.07 -18.20 18.63
C SER A 424 21.02 -17.75 17.62
N PHE A 425 19.84 -17.27 18.03
CA PHE A 425 18.87 -16.71 17.10
C PHE A 425 19.16 -15.26 16.71
N TYR A 426 20.08 -14.57 17.39
CA TYR A 426 20.35 -13.16 17.15
C TYR A 426 21.62 -12.98 16.29
N MET A 427 21.63 -11.90 15.51
CA MET A 427 22.85 -11.37 14.93
C MET A 427 23.71 -10.72 16.03
N PRO A 428 25.05 -10.66 15.87
CA PRO A 428 25.92 -9.98 16.83
C PRO A 428 25.60 -8.49 17.02
N ASP A 429 25.12 -7.84 15.95
CA ASP A 429 24.75 -6.43 15.90
C ASP A 429 23.23 -6.21 16.10
N ALA A 430 22.52 -7.17 16.71
CA ALA A 430 21.08 -7.09 16.87
C ALA A 430 20.66 -5.93 17.78
N VAL A 431 19.63 -5.19 17.36
CA VAL A 431 19.08 -4.04 18.07
C VAL A 431 17.79 -4.43 18.78
N ARG A 432 17.66 -4.06 20.06
CA ARG A 432 16.44 -4.23 20.88
C ARG A 432 15.88 -2.84 21.21
N SER A 433 14.62 -2.57 20.84
CA SER A 433 14.02 -1.24 20.97
C SER A 433 12.62 -1.25 21.60
N GLY A 434 12.11 -0.08 21.98
CA GLY A 434 10.82 0.05 22.67
C GLY A 434 10.93 0.11 24.20
N ARG A 435 9.79 0.34 24.88
CA ARG A 435 9.76 0.61 26.32
C ARG A 435 10.32 -0.56 27.14
N LEU A 436 9.92 -1.77 26.80
CA LEU A 436 10.36 -2.98 27.50
C LEU A 436 11.85 -3.26 27.21
N ALA A 437 12.33 -3.03 25.99
CA ALA A 437 13.77 -3.16 25.70
C ALA A 437 14.64 -2.26 26.58
N ARG A 438 14.20 -1.03 26.86
CA ARG A 438 14.94 -0.10 27.75
C ARG A 438 15.03 -0.62 29.19
N GLN A 439 14.06 -1.40 29.63
CA GLN A 439 14.04 -2.01 30.98
C GLN A 439 14.86 -3.30 31.04
N ARG A 440 15.03 -3.98 29.90
CA ARG A 440 15.76 -5.24 29.75
C ARG A 440 16.63 -5.20 28.49
N PRO A 441 17.75 -4.45 28.52
CA PRO A 441 18.55 -4.17 27.34
C PRO A 441 19.21 -5.44 26.77
N SER A 442 19.57 -6.41 27.61
CA SER A 442 20.16 -7.68 27.18
C SER A 442 19.21 -8.88 27.29
N LEU A 443 19.57 -9.97 26.61
CA LEU A 443 18.90 -11.27 26.74
C LEU A 443 19.03 -11.83 28.16
N ARG A 444 20.14 -11.56 28.85
CA ARG A 444 20.37 -11.99 30.24
C ARG A 444 19.41 -11.29 31.20
N ASP A 445 19.19 -9.98 31.03
CA ASP A 445 18.23 -9.22 31.84
C ASP A 445 16.81 -9.76 31.66
N GLU A 446 16.45 -10.09 30.43
CA GLU A 446 15.14 -10.68 30.14
C GLU A 446 15.02 -12.09 30.72
N MET A 447 16.06 -12.91 30.62
CA MET A 447 16.08 -14.26 31.18
C MET A 447 15.86 -14.24 32.70
N ALA A 448 16.55 -13.36 33.43
CA ALA A 448 16.40 -13.21 34.87
C ALA A 448 14.96 -12.85 35.29
N GLN A 449 14.22 -12.16 34.42
CA GLN A 449 12.83 -11.77 34.65
C GLN A 449 11.81 -12.85 34.29
N VAL A 450 12.18 -13.83 33.47
CA VAL A 450 11.29 -14.89 32.97
C VAL A 450 11.58 -16.23 33.66
N GLN A 451 12.78 -16.42 34.18
CA GLN A 451 13.18 -17.64 34.89
C GLN A 451 12.26 -17.89 36.11
N GLY A 452 11.71 -19.10 36.18
CA GLY A 452 10.77 -19.50 37.24
C GLY A 452 9.34 -18.98 37.08
N LYS A 453 9.03 -18.21 36.01
CA LYS A 453 7.66 -17.80 35.69
C LYS A 453 7.00 -18.77 34.73
N ALA A 454 5.66 -18.77 34.71
CA ALA A 454 4.89 -19.57 33.78
C ALA A 454 5.25 -19.26 32.32
N PRO A 455 5.24 -20.25 31.41
CA PRO A 455 5.53 -20.04 30.00
C PRO A 455 4.61 -18.98 29.37
N VAL A 456 5.18 -18.18 28.47
CA VAL A 456 4.43 -17.18 27.70
C VAL A 456 3.96 -17.82 26.39
N GLU A 457 2.67 -17.71 26.12
CA GLU A 457 2.08 -18.10 24.85
C GLU A 457 2.26 -16.99 23.80
N LEU A 458 2.55 -17.40 22.56
CA LEU A 458 2.53 -16.49 21.42
C LEU A 458 1.14 -16.52 20.79
N LYS A 459 0.41 -15.41 20.90
CA LYS A 459 -0.89 -15.21 20.25
C LYS A 459 -0.75 -14.31 19.03
N ASP A 460 -1.67 -14.49 18.08
CA ASP A 460 -1.76 -13.70 16.83
C ASP A 460 -0.44 -13.61 16.04
N LEU A 461 0.28 -14.73 15.96
CA LEU A 461 1.52 -14.84 15.22
C LEU A 461 1.31 -14.50 13.74
N SER A 462 1.88 -13.37 13.32
CA SER A 462 2.02 -12.92 11.94
C SER A 462 3.41 -13.28 11.44
N VAL A 463 3.49 -13.72 10.18
CA VAL A 463 4.75 -13.99 9.48
C VAL A 463 4.64 -13.42 8.08
N LEU A 464 5.41 -12.37 7.83
CA LEU A 464 5.47 -11.67 6.54
C LEU A 464 6.85 -11.90 5.95
N ARG A 465 6.93 -12.13 4.64
CA ARG A 465 8.19 -12.38 3.95
C ARG A 465 8.46 -11.30 2.93
N TRP A 466 9.70 -10.84 2.87
CA TRP A 466 10.18 -9.95 1.84
C TRP A 466 11.47 -10.51 1.25
N LYS A 467 11.61 -10.41 -0.07
CA LYS A 467 12.82 -10.85 -0.77
C LYS A 467 13.22 -9.80 -1.77
N ASP A 468 14.39 -9.22 -1.57
CA ASP A 468 15.07 -8.38 -2.54
C ASP A 468 16.52 -8.87 -2.72
N GLN A 469 17.50 -8.03 -2.42
CA GLN A 469 18.91 -8.40 -2.25
C GLN A 469 19.10 -9.34 -1.04
N GLN A 470 18.23 -9.25 -0.04
CA GLN A 470 18.23 -10.11 1.14
C GLN A 470 16.85 -10.74 1.35
N GLU A 471 16.82 -11.89 2.02
CA GLU A 471 15.56 -12.48 2.48
C GLU A 471 15.28 -12.06 3.91
N LEU A 472 14.17 -11.34 4.08
CA LEU A 472 13.66 -10.81 5.32
C LEU A 472 12.38 -11.55 5.71
N MET A 473 12.25 -11.84 7.00
CA MET A 473 10.99 -12.23 7.62
C MET A 473 10.65 -11.24 8.73
N VAL A 474 9.45 -10.67 8.68
CA VAL A 474 8.92 -9.79 9.73
C VAL A 474 7.86 -10.57 10.50
N VAL A 475 8.09 -10.73 11.79
CA VAL A 475 7.25 -11.53 12.67
C VAL A 475 6.65 -10.63 13.73
N SER A 476 5.33 -10.66 13.92
CA SER A 476 4.65 -9.94 15.00
C SER A 476 3.83 -10.91 15.82
N PHE A 477 3.83 -10.80 17.14
CA PHE A 477 3.04 -11.64 18.04
C PHE A 477 2.75 -10.95 19.38
N GLY A 478 1.65 -11.35 20.01
CA GLY A 478 1.34 -11.01 21.40
C GLY A 478 1.96 -12.02 22.37
N GLU A 479 2.65 -11.53 23.39
CA GLU A 479 3.26 -12.30 24.47
C GLU A 479 2.30 -12.37 25.67
N VAL A 480 1.51 -13.45 25.78
CA VAL A 480 0.50 -13.59 26.82
C VAL A 480 0.95 -14.61 27.86
N ALA A 481 1.16 -14.17 29.10
CA ALA A 481 1.46 -15.07 30.21
C ALA A 481 0.26 -15.98 30.53
N GLN A 482 0.52 -17.18 31.03
CA GLN A 482 -0.53 -18.11 31.42
C GLN A 482 -1.52 -17.45 32.42
N GLY A 483 -2.82 -17.51 32.11
CA GLY A 483 -3.89 -16.89 32.90
C GLY A 483 -4.14 -15.39 32.60
N ALA A 484 -3.28 -14.73 31.82
CA ALA A 484 -3.50 -13.35 31.39
C ALA A 484 -4.41 -13.28 30.15
N ARG A 485 -5.21 -12.22 30.04
CA ARG A 485 -6.06 -11.95 28.86
C ARG A 485 -5.34 -11.15 27.78
N THR A 486 -4.37 -10.33 28.17
CA THR A 486 -3.62 -9.45 27.28
C THR A 486 -2.12 -9.55 27.58
N GLY A 487 -1.31 -9.12 26.62
CA GLY A 487 0.14 -9.26 26.64
C GLY A 487 0.83 -8.14 25.89
N ALA A 488 2.15 -8.05 26.03
CA ALA A 488 2.95 -7.12 25.24
C ALA A 488 3.00 -7.60 23.78
N THR A 489 2.92 -6.69 22.81
CA THR A 489 3.13 -7.05 21.41
C THR A 489 4.60 -6.86 21.08
N ARG A 490 5.21 -7.86 20.45
CA ARG A 490 6.59 -7.81 19.98
C ARG A 490 6.62 -7.98 18.47
N ARG A 491 7.46 -7.20 17.79
CA ARG A 491 7.81 -7.38 16.39
C ARG A 491 9.29 -7.69 16.27
N GLN A 492 9.63 -8.65 15.42
CA GLN A 492 11.00 -9.09 15.15
C GLN A 492 11.27 -9.06 13.66
N TYR A 493 12.47 -8.63 13.29
CA TYR A 493 12.98 -8.63 11.93
C TYR A 493 14.13 -9.63 11.83
N TRP A 494 13.94 -10.61 10.98
CA TRP A 494 14.83 -11.75 10.80
C TRP A 494 15.44 -11.71 9.40
N LEU A 495 16.75 -11.85 9.30
CA LEU A 495 17.46 -12.03 8.04
C LEU A 495 17.89 -13.47 7.86
N LEU A 496 17.83 -13.95 6.62
CA LEU A 496 18.44 -15.22 6.26
C LEU A 496 19.96 -15.04 6.13
N ALA A 497 20.71 -15.56 7.09
CA ALA A 497 22.17 -15.56 7.12
C ALA A 497 22.70 -16.98 6.82
N GLY A 498 23.23 -17.17 5.61
CA GLY A 498 23.57 -18.50 5.11
C GLY A 498 22.31 -19.36 4.98
N LYS A 499 22.14 -20.36 5.85
CA LYS A 499 20.95 -21.23 5.92
C LYS A 499 20.10 -21.02 7.17
N ALA A 500 20.43 -20.04 8.01
CA ALA A 500 19.76 -19.81 9.30
C ALA A 500 19.07 -18.45 9.34
N TRP A 501 17.87 -18.41 9.92
CA TRP A 501 17.19 -17.16 10.22
C TRP A 501 17.75 -16.55 11.50
N LYS A 502 18.14 -15.26 11.44
CA LYS A 502 18.72 -14.52 12.56
C LYS A 502 18.02 -13.19 12.76
N ILE A 503 17.63 -12.90 14.01
CA ILE A 503 17.04 -11.63 14.44
C ILE A 503 18.13 -10.56 14.44
N PHE A 504 17.94 -9.48 13.68
CA PHE A 504 18.81 -8.30 13.76
C PHE A 504 18.10 -7.11 14.42
N HIS A 505 16.77 -7.17 14.54
CA HIS A 505 16.01 -6.14 15.23
C HIS A 505 14.79 -6.75 15.91
N GLU A 506 14.52 -6.33 17.14
CA GLU A 506 13.23 -6.56 17.78
C GLU A 506 12.75 -5.32 18.53
N GLU A 507 11.44 -5.12 18.52
CA GLU A 507 10.77 -3.99 19.14
C GLU A 507 9.52 -4.44 19.89
N TRP A 508 9.23 -3.78 21.01
CA TRP A 508 7.95 -3.91 21.70
C TRP A 508 7.06 -2.72 21.33
N LEU A 509 5.88 -3.03 20.77
CA LEU A 509 4.93 -2.08 20.21
C LEU A 509 4.04 -1.44 21.29
#